data_AF-A0A1W9UE72-F1
#
_entry.id   AF-A0A1W9UE72-F1
#
_cell.length_a   1.000
_cell.length_b   1.000
_cell.length_c   1.000
_cell.angle_alpha   90.00
_cell.angle_beta   90.00
_cell.angle_gamma   90.00
#
_symmetry.space_group_name_H-M   'P 1'
#
loop_
_entity.id
_entity.type
_entity.pdbx_description
1 polymer ?
#
loop_
_entity_poly.entity_id
_entity_poly.type
_entity_poly.pdbx_seq_one_letter_code
_entity_poly.pdbx_strand_id
1 'polypeptide(L)'
;MLPKHFESTLYLPFNYQSLKEHFEFLTPDAAPVDNVKLQDRSVWLILQGEQLLVEEKTGELPSFKPEQLRAEPLFIGLWRGLPCYVAPYSRSLSSPAGVVALDLMADEPLMSLPLLSLGALGRQLLQWQKNSSFCSSCGAAMDFIAGQWGKSCRGCGREHYPHVHPCIIVLIRRGEEVLW
;
A
#
# COMPACT_ATOMS: atom_id res chain seq x y z
N MET A 1 9.21 -10.31 11.75
CA MET A 1 9.68 -11.56 11.10
C MET A 1 8.48 -12.48 10.93
N LEU A 2 8.39 -13.15 9.79
CA LEU A 2 7.32 -14.11 9.51
C LEU A 2 7.46 -15.39 10.35
N PRO A 3 6.36 -16.07 10.68
CA PRO A 3 6.41 -17.38 11.32
C PRO A 3 6.94 -18.44 10.34
N LYS A 4 7.56 -19.51 10.86
CA LYS A 4 8.08 -20.63 10.04
C LYS A 4 7.00 -21.41 9.30
N HIS A 5 5.76 -21.37 9.80
CA HIS A 5 4.58 -21.95 9.19
C HIS A 5 3.35 -21.13 9.60
N PHE A 6 2.32 -21.15 8.76
CA PHE A 6 1.03 -20.52 9.07
C PHE A 6 0.03 -21.61 9.42
N GLU A 7 -0.62 -21.49 10.57
CA GLU A 7 -1.65 -22.45 11.01
C GLU A 7 -2.92 -22.40 10.14
N SER A 8 -3.13 -21.28 9.43
CA SER A 8 -4.26 -21.07 8.53
C SER A 8 -3.87 -20.19 7.35
N THR A 9 -4.44 -20.48 6.18
CA THR A 9 -4.28 -19.67 4.97
C THR A 9 -4.87 -18.27 5.11
N LEU A 10 -5.76 -18.06 6.09
CA LEU A 10 -6.32 -16.75 6.43
C LEU A 10 -5.26 -15.77 6.96
N TYR A 11 -4.14 -16.28 7.48
CA TYR A 11 -3.07 -15.46 8.06
C TYR A 11 -1.87 -15.34 7.13
N LEU A 12 -2.02 -15.67 5.85
CA LEU A 12 -0.95 -15.47 4.87
C LEU A 12 -0.68 -13.97 4.63
N PRO A 13 0.57 -13.61 4.24
CA PRO A 13 0.89 -12.25 3.82
C PRO A 13 0.01 -11.81 2.66
N PHE A 14 -0.13 -10.50 2.49
CA PHE A 14 -0.92 -9.88 1.42
C PHE A 14 -2.42 -10.18 1.52
N ASN A 15 -2.89 -10.44 2.74
CA ASN A 15 -4.30 -10.66 3.05
C ASN A 15 -4.82 -9.54 3.95
N TYR A 16 -6.00 -9.00 3.62
CA TYR A 16 -6.68 -7.99 4.44
C TYR A 16 -6.96 -8.47 5.88
N GLN A 17 -7.17 -9.78 6.08
CA GLN A 17 -7.37 -10.33 7.42
C GLN A 17 -6.16 -10.09 8.34
N SER A 18 -4.93 -10.08 7.79
CA SER A 18 -3.71 -9.75 8.53
C SER A 18 -3.56 -8.26 8.86
N LEU A 19 -4.36 -7.41 8.21
CA LEU A 19 -4.36 -5.96 8.39
C LEU A 19 -5.45 -5.48 9.34
N LYS A 20 -6.53 -6.24 9.50
CA LYS A 20 -7.79 -5.77 10.11
C LYS A 20 -7.64 -5.17 11.51
N GLU A 21 -6.69 -5.64 12.31
CA GLU A 21 -6.43 -5.14 13.66
C GLU A 21 -5.50 -3.91 13.70
N HIS A 22 -4.77 -3.66 12.61
CA HIS A 22 -3.74 -2.63 12.53
C HIS A 22 -4.09 -1.50 11.56
N PHE A 23 -5.01 -1.73 10.62
CA PHE A 23 -5.29 -0.81 9.53
C PHE A 23 -6.79 -0.63 9.33
N GLU A 24 -7.21 0.62 9.42
CA GLU A 24 -8.54 1.07 9.05
C GLU A 24 -8.48 1.72 7.67
N PHE A 25 -9.07 1.08 6.68
CA PHE A 25 -9.05 1.56 5.30
C PHE A 25 -10.11 2.66 5.11
N LEU A 26 -9.68 3.88 4.80
CA LEU A 26 -10.54 5.04 4.62
C LEU A 26 -10.38 5.62 3.22
N THR A 27 -11.34 6.44 2.80
CA THR A 27 -11.34 7.07 1.47
C THR A 27 -10.38 8.25 1.43
N PRO A 28 -9.80 8.59 0.25
CA PRO A 28 -8.78 9.64 0.16
C PRO A 28 -9.22 11.02 0.67
N ASP A 29 -10.51 11.32 0.57
CA ASP A 29 -11.13 12.57 1.04
C ASP A 29 -11.41 12.61 2.55
N ALA A 30 -11.27 11.47 3.25
CA ALA A 30 -11.33 11.41 4.70
C ALA A 30 -10.01 11.80 5.39
N ALA A 31 -9.01 12.25 4.61
CA ALA A 31 -7.77 12.76 5.16
C ALA A 31 -8.05 13.92 6.15
N PRO A 32 -7.35 14.00 7.29
CA PRO A 32 -7.55 15.08 8.24
C PRO A 32 -7.08 16.43 7.65
N VAL A 33 -8.01 17.19 7.07
CA VAL A 33 -7.74 18.44 6.32
C VAL A 33 -7.39 19.62 7.26
N ASP A 34 -7.85 19.60 8.53
CA ASP A 34 -7.76 20.77 9.42
C ASP A 34 -7.13 20.52 10.80
N ASN A 35 -6.56 19.34 11.05
CA ASN A 35 -5.90 19.03 12.32
C ASN A 35 -4.37 19.00 12.16
N VAL A 36 -3.75 20.18 12.25
CA VAL A 36 -2.27 20.33 12.30
C VAL A 36 -1.63 19.37 13.32
N LYS A 37 -2.31 19.09 14.44
CA LYS A 37 -1.88 18.13 15.48
C LYS A 37 -1.83 16.66 15.02
N LEU A 38 -2.65 16.27 14.04
CA LEU A 38 -2.67 14.90 13.49
C LEU A 38 -1.72 14.76 12.30
N GLN A 39 -1.47 15.83 11.54
CA GLN A 39 -0.47 15.83 10.46
C GLN A 39 0.94 15.57 11.00
N ASP A 40 1.31 16.18 12.14
CA ASP A 40 2.58 15.93 12.86
C ASP A 40 2.71 14.50 13.45
N ARG A 41 1.63 13.71 13.43
CA ARG A 41 1.59 12.32 13.92
C ARG A 41 1.25 11.33 12.82
N SER A 42 1.40 11.73 11.55
CA SER A 42 1.17 10.85 10.42
C SER A 42 2.31 9.84 10.27
N VAL A 43 1.96 8.66 9.79
CA VAL A 43 2.94 7.65 9.38
C VAL A 43 2.96 7.51 7.87
N TRP A 44 4.13 7.17 7.35
CA TRP A 44 4.42 7.25 5.92
C TRP A 44 4.80 5.89 5.38
N LEU A 45 3.95 5.34 4.51
CA LEU A 45 4.22 4.16 3.71
C LEU A 45 5.03 4.58 2.47
N ILE A 46 6.35 4.66 2.62
CA ILE A 46 7.24 5.15 1.58
C ILE A 46 7.75 3.99 0.72
N LEU A 47 7.34 3.97 -0.54
CA LEU A 47 7.67 2.88 -1.47
C LEU A 47 8.76 3.30 -2.44
N GLN A 48 9.91 2.62 -2.37
CA GLN A 48 11.04 2.81 -3.28
C GLN A 48 11.18 1.59 -4.19
N GLY A 49 10.39 1.58 -5.27
CA GLY A 49 10.32 0.40 -6.15
C GLY A 49 9.57 -0.75 -5.50
N GLU A 50 10.26 -1.85 -5.21
CA GLU A 50 9.70 -3.02 -4.52
C GLU A 50 10.02 -3.02 -3.02
N GLN A 51 10.76 -2.01 -2.57
CA GLN A 51 11.15 -1.87 -1.18
C GLN A 51 10.21 -0.93 -0.44
N LEU A 52 9.97 -1.25 0.82
CA LEU A 52 9.34 -0.39 1.79
C LEU A 52 10.42 0.22 2.69
N LEU A 53 10.39 1.54 2.87
CA LEU A 53 11.27 2.19 3.84
C LEU A 53 10.65 2.14 5.23
N VAL A 54 11.43 1.66 6.19
CA VAL A 54 11.05 1.55 7.61
C VAL A 54 12.12 2.19 8.48
N GLU A 55 11.75 2.66 9.67
CA GLU A 55 12.73 3.16 10.64
C GLU A 55 13.70 2.06 11.06
N GLU A 56 15.00 2.33 10.99
CA GLU A 56 16.06 1.33 11.23
C GLU A 56 16.01 0.74 12.66
N LYS A 57 15.66 1.57 13.65
CA LYS A 57 15.65 1.17 15.07
C LYS A 57 14.43 0.36 15.47
N THR A 58 13.29 0.60 14.84
CA THR A 58 11.99 0.05 15.26
C THR A 58 11.42 -0.96 14.26
N GLY A 59 11.82 -0.88 12.98
CA GLY A 59 11.23 -1.66 11.89
C GLY A 59 9.80 -1.24 11.55
N GLU A 60 9.34 -0.08 12.03
CA GLU A 60 8.00 0.46 11.83
C GLU A 60 7.99 1.55 10.75
N LEU A 61 6.79 1.99 10.35
CA LEU A 61 6.64 3.08 9.39
C LEU A 61 7.21 4.39 9.93
N PRO A 62 7.96 5.15 9.12
CA PRO A 62 8.47 6.45 9.53
C PRO A 62 7.36 7.46 9.80
N SER A 63 7.60 8.30 10.81
CA SER A 63 6.72 9.39 11.22
C SER A 63 7.02 10.73 10.53
N PHE A 64 7.89 10.73 9.50
CA PHE A 64 8.29 11.94 8.77
C PHE A 64 7.82 11.92 7.32
N LYS A 65 7.41 13.08 6.82
CA LYS A 65 7.14 13.28 5.38
C LYS A 65 8.46 13.28 4.62
N PRO A 66 8.62 12.49 3.54
CA PRO A 66 9.81 12.58 2.70
C PRO A 66 9.87 13.95 2.02
N GLU A 67 11.03 14.60 2.03
CA GLU A 67 11.22 15.91 1.37
C GLU A 67 11.09 15.80 -0.15
N GLN A 68 11.51 14.67 -0.72
CA GLN A 68 11.64 14.45 -2.17
C GLN A 68 10.70 13.35 -2.62
N LEU A 69 9.50 13.74 -3.06
CA LEU A 69 8.48 12.83 -3.54
C LEU A 69 8.35 12.88 -5.06
N ARG A 70 8.14 11.72 -5.68
CA ARG A 70 7.95 11.63 -7.14
C ARG A 70 6.54 12.03 -7.58
N ALA A 71 5.58 11.92 -6.67
CA ALA A 71 4.18 12.25 -6.90
C ALA A 71 3.52 12.66 -5.58
N GLU A 72 2.31 13.21 -5.66
CA GLU A 72 1.53 13.55 -4.48
C GLU A 72 1.27 12.30 -3.61
N PRO A 73 1.47 12.40 -2.29
CA PRO A 73 1.04 11.37 -1.35
C PRO A 73 -0.45 11.11 -1.45
N LEU A 74 -0.84 9.86 -1.25
CA LEU A 74 -2.23 9.45 -1.17
C LEU A 74 -2.53 9.04 0.27
N PHE A 75 -3.54 9.66 0.87
CA PHE A 75 -4.08 9.18 2.15
C PHE A 75 -4.78 7.85 1.93
N ILE A 76 -4.50 6.86 2.79
CA ILE A 76 -5.06 5.50 2.64
C ILE A 76 -5.87 5.04 3.85
N GLY A 77 -5.85 5.77 4.96
CA GLY A 77 -6.55 5.40 6.18
C GLY A 77 -5.73 5.58 7.44
N LEU A 78 -6.02 4.78 8.47
CA LEU A 78 -5.35 4.84 9.76
C LEU A 78 -4.51 3.59 10.01
N TRP A 79 -3.22 3.76 10.23
CA TRP A 79 -2.33 2.70 10.70
C TRP A 79 -2.17 2.81 12.21
N ARG A 80 -2.70 1.84 12.95
CA ARG A 80 -2.71 1.81 14.42
C ARG A 80 -3.24 3.12 15.02
N GLY A 81 -4.28 3.66 14.41
CA GLY A 81 -4.94 4.91 14.81
C GLY A 81 -4.28 6.20 14.31
N LEU A 82 -3.15 6.11 13.59
CA LEU A 82 -2.45 7.29 13.04
C LEU A 82 -2.73 7.45 11.53
N PRO A 83 -2.89 8.69 11.03
CA PRO A 83 -3.06 8.93 9.59
C PRO A 83 -1.92 8.32 8.78
N CYS A 84 -2.27 7.50 7.79
CA CYS A 84 -1.32 6.79 6.95
C CYS A 84 -1.38 7.33 5.53
N TYR A 85 -0.23 7.79 5.04
CA TYR A 85 -0.05 8.24 3.66
C TYR A 85 0.88 7.29 2.92
N VAL A 86 0.51 6.90 1.71
CA VAL A 86 1.39 6.18 0.79
C VAL A 86 2.04 7.16 -0.17
N ALA A 87 3.35 7.04 -0.38
CA ALA A 87 4.09 7.94 -1.24
C ALA A 87 5.20 7.22 -2.04
N PRO A 88 5.34 7.48 -3.35
CA PRO A 88 6.42 6.93 -4.14
C PRO A 88 7.72 7.71 -3.93
N TYR A 89 8.80 7.00 -3.65
CA TYR A 89 10.16 7.53 -3.54
C TYR A 89 11.03 7.09 -4.72
N SER A 90 11.96 7.94 -5.17
CA SER A 90 12.77 7.63 -6.34
C SER A 90 13.79 6.54 -6.05
N ARG A 91 13.93 5.55 -6.94
CA ARG A 91 14.98 4.52 -6.87
C ARG A 91 16.39 5.10 -7.06
N SER A 92 16.52 6.28 -7.67
CA SER A 92 17.80 6.94 -7.89
C SER A 92 18.31 7.72 -6.68
N LEU A 93 17.47 7.94 -5.67
CA LEU A 93 17.84 8.68 -4.46
C LEU A 93 18.28 7.69 -3.39
N SER A 94 19.27 8.07 -2.60
CA SER A 94 19.59 7.34 -1.38
C SER A 94 18.41 7.38 -0.41
N SER A 95 18.24 6.30 0.36
CA SER A 95 17.29 6.28 1.46
C SER A 95 17.58 7.43 2.43
N PRO A 96 16.55 8.10 2.97
CA PRO A 96 16.74 9.11 4.01
C PRO A 96 17.50 8.56 5.23
N ALA A 97 18.12 9.45 6.01
CA ALA A 97 18.82 9.04 7.22
C ALA A 97 17.85 8.42 8.24
N GLY A 98 18.27 7.34 8.90
CA GLY A 98 17.50 6.65 9.94
C GLY A 98 16.41 5.70 9.43
N VAL A 99 16.31 5.49 8.12
CA VAL A 99 15.45 4.45 7.54
C VAL A 99 16.25 3.43 6.73
N VAL A 100 15.75 2.20 6.68
CA VAL A 100 16.28 1.10 5.88
C VAL A 100 15.24 0.65 4.86
N ALA A 101 15.70 0.26 3.67
CA ALA A 101 14.85 -0.27 2.62
C ALA A 101 14.73 -1.79 2.76
N LEU A 102 13.52 -2.28 3.01
CA LEU A 102 13.23 -3.71 3.12
C LEU A 102 12.42 -4.19 1.92
N ASP A 103 12.86 -5.28 1.30
CA ASP A 103 12.21 -5.85 0.13
C ASP A 103 10.89 -6.54 0.50
N LEU A 104 9.80 -6.13 -0.15
CA LEU A 104 8.46 -6.71 0.03
C LEU A 104 8.34 -8.11 -0.60
N MET A 105 9.25 -8.46 -1.52
CA MET A 105 9.25 -9.70 -2.28
C MET A 105 10.40 -10.65 -1.87
N ALA A 106 11.14 -10.33 -0.80
CA ALA A 106 12.19 -11.21 -0.30
C ALA A 106 11.62 -12.56 0.16
N ASP A 107 12.39 -13.63 -0.03
CA ASP A 107 12.06 -14.98 0.43
C ASP A 107 11.87 -15.03 1.96
N GLU A 108 12.75 -14.31 2.69
CA GLU A 108 12.67 -14.15 4.15
C GLU A 108 12.55 -12.66 4.51
N PRO A 109 11.33 -12.10 4.46
CA PRO A 109 11.15 -10.67 4.69
C PRO A 109 11.36 -10.30 6.15
N LEU A 110 12.19 -9.28 6.37
CA LEU A 110 12.53 -8.72 7.69
C LEU A 110 11.46 -7.77 8.23
N MET A 111 10.20 -8.05 7.99
CA MET A 111 9.05 -7.21 8.38
C MET A 111 8.02 -8.02 9.16
N SER A 112 7.06 -7.33 9.78
CA SER A 112 5.87 -7.98 10.35
C SER A 112 4.88 -8.30 9.23
N LEU A 113 4.04 -9.33 9.46
CA LEU A 113 3.01 -9.73 8.52
C LEU A 113 2.05 -8.58 8.15
N PRO A 114 1.54 -7.77 9.10
CA PRO A 114 0.69 -6.63 8.76
C PRO A 114 1.41 -5.59 7.91
N LEU A 115 2.69 -5.32 8.20
CA LEU A 115 3.47 -4.34 7.46
C LEU A 115 3.74 -4.77 6.01
N LEU A 116 4.02 -6.07 5.80
CA LEU A 116 4.12 -6.66 4.45
C LEU A 116 2.83 -6.50 3.65
N SER A 117 1.70 -6.85 4.26
CA SER A 117 0.38 -6.72 3.65
C SER A 117 0.05 -5.26 3.33
N LEU A 118 0.40 -4.33 4.21
CA LEU A 118 0.18 -2.90 4.02
C LEU A 118 1.05 -2.36 2.87
N GLY A 119 2.32 -2.77 2.82
CA GLY A 119 3.25 -2.42 1.74
C GLY A 119 2.73 -2.86 0.37
N ALA A 120 2.21 -4.09 0.26
CA ALA A 120 1.61 -4.56 -0.99
C ALA A 120 0.33 -3.80 -1.36
N LEU A 121 -0.56 -3.53 -0.40
CA LEU A 121 -1.74 -2.70 -0.62
C LEU A 121 -1.33 -1.31 -1.13
N GLY A 122 -0.36 -0.66 -0.47
CA GLY A 122 0.16 0.64 -0.89
C GLY A 122 0.71 0.63 -2.32
N ARG A 123 1.43 -0.43 -2.71
CA ARG A 123 1.91 -0.60 -4.09
C ARG A 123 0.75 -0.66 -5.08
N GLN A 124 -0.29 -1.42 -4.78
CA GLN A 124 -1.49 -1.52 -5.64
C GLN A 124 -2.19 -0.16 -5.75
N LEU A 125 -2.35 0.56 -4.65
CA LEU A 125 -3.02 1.87 -4.63
C LEU A 125 -2.22 2.93 -5.38
N LEU A 126 -0.89 3.00 -5.22
CA LEU A 126 -0.05 3.90 -6.01
C LEU A 126 -0.09 3.57 -7.51
N GLN A 127 -0.05 2.28 -7.84
CA GLN A 127 -0.14 1.84 -9.23
C GLN A 127 -1.48 2.23 -9.85
N TRP A 128 -2.58 2.02 -9.13
CA TRP A 128 -3.90 2.45 -9.57
C TRP A 128 -3.99 3.98 -9.68
N GLN A 129 -3.51 4.73 -8.68
CA GLN A 129 -3.49 6.19 -8.69
C GLN A 129 -2.79 6.73 -9.94
N LYS A 130 -1.63 6.15 -10.29
CA LYS A 130 -0.86 6.50 -11.49
C LYS A 130 -1.58 6.12 -12.79
N ASN A 131 -2.19 4.94 -12.86
CA ASN A 131 -2.80 4.42 -14.09
C ASN A 131 -4.23 4.94 -14.34
N SER A 132 -4.82 5.66 -13.39
CA SER A 132 -6.20 6.17 -13.46
C SER A 132 -6.27 7.70 -13.55
N SER A 133 -5.21 8.37 -13.98
CA SER A 133 -5.22 9.85 -14.15
C SER A 133 -6.08 10.31 -15.33
N PHE A 134 -6.30 9.44 -16.32
CA PHE A 134 -7.09 9.70 -17.53
C PHE A 134 -8.08 8.58 -17.80
N CYS A 135 -9.24 8.92 -18.36
CA CYS A 135 -10.29 7.97 -18.69
C CYS A 135 -9.88 7.07 -19.86
N SER A 136 -9.98 5.75 -19.68
CA SER A 136 -9.68 4.80 -20.76
C SER A 136 -10.69 4.84 -21.91
N SER A 137 -11.87 5.46 -21.72
CA SER A 137 -12.89 5.59 -22.77
C SER A 137 -12.75 6.84 -23.62
N CYS A 138 -12.34 7.97 -23.05
CA CYS A 138 -12.35 9.27 -23.75
C CYS A 138 -11.09 10.12 -23.55
N GLY A 139 -10.14 9.70 -22.73
CA GLY A 139 -8.87 10.40 -22.50
C GLY A 139 -8.94 11.63 -21.58
N ALA A 140 -10.14 12.05 -21.14
CA ALA A 140 -10.27 13.19 -20.22
C ALA A 140 -9.77 12.86 -18.80
N ALA A 141 -9.41 13.90 -18.05
CA ALA A 141 -8.93 13.78 -16.67
C ALA A 141 -9.97 13.15 -15.73
N MET A 142 -9.48 12.51 -14.67
CA MET A 142 -10.26 11.77 -13.67
C MET A 142 -10.15 12.44 -12.30
N ASP A 143 -11.27 12.56 -11.59
CA ASP A 143 -11.31 13.04 -10.19
C ASP A 143 -11.77 11.96 -9.24
N PHE A 144 -11.30 12.00 -7.99
CA PHE A 144 -11.84 11.14 -6.95
C PHE A 144 -13.33 11.36 -6.72
N ILE A 145 -14.06 10.26 -6.53
CA ILE A 145 -15.46 10.26 -6.12
C ILE A 145 -15.51 10.43 -4.60
N ALA A 146 -16.30 11.40 -4.12
CA ALA A 146 -16.45 11.65 -2.70
C ALA A 146 -16.94 10.41 -1.94
N GLY A 147 -16.32 10.11 -0.80
CA GLY A 147 -16.63 8.97 0.04
C GLY A 147 -16.36 7.60 -0.60
N GLN A 148 -15.54 7.53 -1.67
CA GLN A 148 -15.28 6.28 -2.36
C GLN A 148 -13.82 6.14 -2.82
N TRP A 149 -13.37 4.87 -2.93
CA TRP A 149 -12.15 4.50 -3.63
C TRP A 149 -12.41 4.39 -5.14
N GLY A 150 -12.93 5.44 -5.76
CA GLY A 150 -13.23 5.48 -7.18
C GLY A 150 -12.91 6.83 -7.78
N LYS A 151 -12.82 6.90 -9.11
CA LYS A 151 -12.67 8.15 -9.85
C LYS A 151 -13.73 8.31 -10.92
N SER A 152 -14.25 9.51 -11.10
CA SER A 152 -15.19 9.86 -12.17
C SER A 152 -14.51 10.71 -13.24
N CYS A 153 -14.86 10.44 -14.50
CA CYS A 153 -14.31 11.16 -15.65
C CYS A 153 -14.97 12.53 -15.82
N ARG A 154 -14.17 13.59 -15.89
CA ARG A 154 -14.67 14.96 -16.15
C ARG A 154 -15.32 15.15 -17.53
N GLY A 155 -15.01 14.27 -18.49
CA GLY A 155 -15.52 14.38 -19.87
C GLY A 155 -16.79 13.58 -20.13
N CYS A 156 -16.81 12.30 -19.73
CA CYS A 156 -17.91 11.38 -20.05
C CYS A 156 -18.67 10.84 -18.82
N GLY A 157 -18.27 11.21 -17.60
CA GLY A 157 -18.92 10.79 -16.36
C GLY A 157 -18.70 9.32 -15.96
N ARG A 158 -17.93 8.54 -16.73
CA ARG A 158 -17.64 7.14 -16.37
C ARG A 158 -16.82 7.05 -15.10
N GLU A 159 -17.18 6.07 -14.27
CA GLU A 159 -16.51 5.77 -13.01
C GLU A 159 -15.52 4.61 -13.17
N HIS A 160 -14.39 4.71 -12.49
CA HIS A 160 -13.30 3.74 -12.49
C HIS A 160 -12.88 3.45 -11.06
N TYR A 161 -12.71 2.18 -10.73
CA TYR A 161 -12.35 1.71 -9.38
C TYR A 161 -11.04 0.91 -9.43
N PRO A 162 -10.29 0.80 -8.31
CA PRO A 162 -9.14 -0.09 -8.20
C PRO A 162 -9.50 -1.51 -8.60
N HIS A 163 -8.74 -2.07 -9.55
CA HIS A 163 -8.99 -3.41 -10.04
C HIS A 163 -8.42 -4.44 -9.08
N VAL A 164 -9.24 -5.43 -8.72
CA VAL A 164 -8.79 -6.67 -8.09
C VAL A 164 -8.73 -7.73 -9.17
N HIS A 165 -7.55 -8.30 -9.39
CA HIS A 165 -7.35 -9.40 -10.33
C HIS A 165 -7.36 -10.72 -9.55
N PRO A 166 -8.47 -11.49 -9.56
CA PRO A 166 -8.50 -12.78 -8.89
C PRO A 166 -7.50 -13.73 -9.55
N CYS A 167 -6.68 -14.39 -8.72
CA CYS A 167 -5.69 -15.37 -9.15
C CYS A 167 -5.82 -16.62 -8.28
N ILE A 168 -5.55 -17.79 -8.86
CA ILE A 168 -5.51 -19.05 -8.14
C ILE A 168 -4.09 -19.61 -8.15
N ILE A 169 -3.69 -20.19 -7.02
CA ILE A 169 -2.51 -21.03 -6.91
C ILE A 169 -2.99 -22.44 -6.53
N VAL A 170 -2.58 -23.44 -7.29
CA VAL A 170 -3.05 -24.82 -7.13
C VAL A 170 -1.87 -25.77 -7.08
N LEU A 171 -1.90 -26.72 -6.14
CA LEU A 171 -0.95 -27.82 -6.07
C LEU A 171 -1.61 -29.06 -6.69
N ILE A 172 -1.17 -29.46 -7.87
CA ILE A 172 -1.67 -30.65 -8.56
C ILE A 172 -0.92 -31.88 -8.02
N ARG A 173 -1.66 -32.91 -7.59
CA ARG A 173 -1.12 -34.15 -7.00
C ARG A 173 -1.60 -35.40 -7.72
N ARG A 174 -0.74 -36.41 -7.81
CA ARG A 174 -1.07 -37.77 -8.26
C ARG A 174 -0.42 -38.79 -7.33
N GLY A 175 -1.17 -39.33 -6.38
CA GLY A 175 -0.59 -40.17 -5.32
C GLY A 175 0.45 -39.36 -4.53
N GLU A 176 1.69 -39.87 -4.46
CA GLU A 176 2.83 -39.19 -3.83
C GLU A 176 3.53 -38.17 -4.77
N GLU A 177 3.09 -38.04 -6.02
CA GLU A 177 3.68 -37.12 -7.00
C GLU A 177 3.03 -35.74 -6.92
N VAL A 178 3.84 -34.70 -7.14
CA VAL A 178 3.42 -33.29 -7.23
C VAL A 178 3.90 -32.69 -8.56
N LEU A 179 3.05 -31.87 -9.19
CA LEU A 179 3.47 -31.08 -10.36
C LEU A 179 4.27 -29.87 -9.87
N TRP A 180 5.57 -29.88 -10.16
CA TRP A 180 6.49 -28.76 -9.97
C TRP A 180 6.64 -27.95 -11.25
#